data_AF-A0A1I6SK37-F1
#
_entry.id   AF-A0A1I6SK37-F1
#
_cell.length_a   1.000
_cell.length_b   1.000
_cell.length_c   1.000
_cell.angle_alpha   90.00
_cell.angle_beta   90.00
_cell.angle_gamma   90.00
#
_symmetry.space_group_name_H-M   'P 1'
#
loop_
_entity.id
_entity.type
_entity.pdbx_description
1 polymer ?
#
loop_
_entity_poly.entity_id
_entity_poly.type
_entity_poly.pdbx_seq_one_letter_code
_entity_poly.pdbx_strand_id
1 'polypeptide(L)'
;MKLYKMIIYRLAKKDTPLGIIERIRLAFNTSGIDHHEIKFFISDSQHGVSGIDRLLKKNPDLAQFRYTVGTSTDFEQRLSNLSARWEGANPNCFTNPLGMGDAIEIAGGVPRRYSLNRLTFIFDNIPMLRRNPTGSKEEPIPFISKGDGCYTRLFSPSVTGWSDFPSPCIRVQSDWWISGRNNFIDAIVELGDLADGIPQLELNDGERKFLSAIGEIYHERVFAVPSNKEEAADVYQNIIAGELIVQSCYDDGNLICVDFPYQLKPLTISDDDPGLLSVKKEITTHFKKRGFSYNTKYSNGGVYTMTRMTKNHHLVKLTFMRGKFDADVSCIGSIEGPLWKHDFDLPAAHANMRPYQISRQRDVDHQIGNIAAAYDAIEKRIIEAIDELYGPEPTWLTYL
;
A
#
# COMPACT_ATOMS: atom_id res chain seq x y z
N MET A 1 1.70 -17.39 -12.64
CA MET A 1 2.09 -16.38 -11.63
C MET A 1 3.48 -15.79 -11.93
N LYS A 2 3.54 -14.49 -12.16
CA LYS A 2 4.79 -13.70 -12.27
C LYS A 2 5.20 -13.13 -10.92
N LEU A 3 6.50 -13.11 -10.65
CA LEU A 3 7.10 -12.56 -9.45
C LEU A 3 7.77 -11.22 -9.72
N TYR A 4 7.60 -10.33 -8.76
CA TYR A 4 8.20 -9.00 -8.75
C TYR A 4 8.82 -8.70 -7.39
N LYS A 5 9.79 -7.80 -7.36
CA LYS A 5 10.35 -7.20 -6.15
C LYS A 5 10.04 -5.72 -6.13
N MET A 6 9.33 -5.28 -5.09
CA MET A 6 9.15 -3.87 -4.74
C MET A 6 10.31 -3.42 -3.86
N ILE A 7 10.93 -2.31 -4.24
CA ILE A 7 11.99 -1.63 -3.51
C ILE A 7 11.43 -0.32 -3.00
N ILE A 8 11.46 -0.10 -1.68
CA ILE A 8 10.99 1.14 -1.05
C ILE A 8 12.21 1.91 -0.55
N TYR A 9 12.28 3.19 -0.89
CA TYR A 9 13.41 4.04 -0.54
C TYR A 9 13.19 4.80 0.77
N ARG A 10 14.27 5.02 1.52
CA ARG A 10 14.28 5.97 2.63
C ARG A 10 14.34 7.38 2.07
N LEU A 11 13.46 8.25 2.56
CA LEU A 11 13.44 9.66 2.19
C LEU A 11 13.87 10.55 3.35
N ALA A 12 14.69 11.55 3.04
CA ALA A 12 15.02 12.63 3.96
C ALA A 12 13.89 13.67 3.97
N LYS A 13 13.72 14.39 5.09
CA LYS A 13 12.72 15.48 5.20
C LYS A 13 12.87 16.57 4.11
N LYS A 14 14.07 16.73 3.55
CA LYS A 14 14.37 17.72 2.52
C LYS A 14 14.19 17.21 1.09
N ASP A 15 13.90 15.92 0.91
CA ASP A 15 13.69 15.36 -0.42
C ASP A 15 12.45 15.97 -1.05
N THR A 16 12.62 16.48 -2.27
CA THR A 16 11.53 17.03 -3.09
C THR A 16 11.39 16.20 -4.36
N PRO A 17 10.20 16.11 -4.98
CA PRO A 17 10.05 15.34 -6.22
C PRO A 17 11.01 15.75 -7.32
N LEU A 18 11.31 17.04 -7.47
CA LEU A 18 12.34 17.51 -8.40
C LEU A 18 13.71 16.90 -8.10
N GLY A 19 14.20 17.04 -6.86
CA GLY A 19 15.50 16.48 -6.48
C GLY A 19 15.56 14.96 -6.63
N ILE A 20 14.44 14.28 -6.39
CA ILE A 20 14.31 12.84 -6.61
C ILE A 20 14.42 12.49 -8.10
N ILE A 21 13.68 13.18 -8.96
CA ILE A 21 13.72 12.96 -10.42
C ILE A 21 15.12 13.24 -10.97
N GLU A 22 15.81 14.26 -10.46
CA GLU A 22 17.21 14.52 -10.83
C GLU A 22 18.16 13.39 -10.43
N ARG A 23 17.97 12.77 -9.24
CA ARG A 23 18.73 11.57 -8.84
C ARG A 23 18.46 10.40 -9.78
N ILE A 24 17.19 10.19 -10.15
CA ILE A 24 16.79 9.15 -11.12
C ILE A 24 17.47 9.40 -12.47
N ARG A 25 17.45 10.63 -12.98
CA ARG A 25 18.16 11.01 -14.21
C ARG A 25 19.65 10.69 -14.13
N LEU A 26 20.31 11.02 -13.02
CA LEU A 26 21.73 10.72 -12.84
C LEU A 26 22.01 9.20 -12.86
N ALA A 27 21.14 8.41 -12.21
CA ALA A 27 21.24 6.95 -12.23
C ALA A 27 21.10 6.39 -13.66
N PHE A 28 20.13 6.88 -14.44
CA PHE A 28 19.98 6.52 -15.86
C PHE A 28 21.23 6.86 -16.67
N ASN A 29 21.74 8.10 -16.57
CA ASN A 29 22.95 8.54 -17.26
C ASN A 29 24.17 7.67 -16.93
N THR A 30 24.32 7.28 -15.66
CA THR A 30 25.47 6.47 -15.19
C THR A 30 25.35 5.01 -15.66
N SER A 31 24.13 4.51 -15.80
CA SER A 31 23.85 3.14 -16.26
C SER A 31 23.90 2.96 -17.77
N GLY A 32 23.91 4.03 -18.56
CA GLY A 32 23.86 3.96 -20.03
C GLY A 32 22.52 3.47 -20.58
N ILE A 33 21.43 3.59 -19.81
CA ILE A 33 20.09 3.15 -20.23
C ILE A 33 19.36 4.31 -20.92
N ASP A 34 19.26 4.23 -22.23
CA ASP A 34 18.47 5.15 -23.07
C ASP A 34 17.02 4.65 -23.21
N HIS A 35 16.21 4.85 -22.17
CA HIS A 35 14.77 4.68 -22.31
C HIS A 35 13.99 5.39 -21.19
N HIS A 36 13.08 6.29 -21.57
CA HIS A 36 12.25 7.02 -20.62
C HIS A 36 10.80 7.09 -21.13
N GLU A 37 10.07 5.99 -21.01
CA GLU A 37 8.61 6.09 -21.07
C GLU A 37 8.13 6.69 -19.74
N ILE A 38 8.10 8.02 -19.67
CA ILE A 38 7.64 8.71 -18.44
C ILE A 38 6.15 8.96 -18.54
N LYS A 39 5.42 8.37 -17.59
CA LYS A 39 4.02 8.66 -17.32
C LYS A 39 3.88 9.59 -16.13
N PHE A 40 2.81 10.38 -16.11
CA PHE A 40 2.52 11.26 -15.00
C PHE A 40 1.02 11.38 -14.72
N PHE A 41 0.70 11.70 -13.47
CA PHE A 41 -0.63 12.02 -13.01
C PHE A 41 -0.55 13.14 -11.98
N ILE A 42 -1.27 14.23 -12.23
CA ILE A 42 -1.38 15.37 -11.32
C ILE A 42 -2.85 15.60 -11.05
N SER A 43 -3.19 15.82 -9.80
CA SER A 43 -4.56 16.16 -9.40
C SER A 43 -4.58 17.26 -8.36
N ASP A 44 -5.65 18.04 -8.40
CA ASP A 44 -5.83 19.24 -7.59
C ASP A 44 -7.33 19.44 -7.28
N SER A 45 -7.66 19.66 -6.00
CA SER A 45 -9.01 20.01 -5.57
C SER A 45 -9.20 21.52 -5.72
N GLN A 46 -10.25 21.95 -6.40
CA GLN A 46 -10.45 23.38 -6.72
C GLN A 46 -10.91 24.26 -5.52
N HIS A 47 -10.71 23.81 -4.28
CA HIS A 47 -10.93 24.66 -3.11
C HIS A 47 -9.78 25.67 -2.95
N GLY A 48 -9.71 26.67 -3.85
CA GLY A 48 -8.76 27.77 -3.81
C GLY A 48 -7.97 27.96 -5.10
N VAL A 49 -6.71 28.38 -4.96
CA VAL A 49 -5.83 28.67 -6.09
C VAL A 49 -5.27 27.37 -6.66
N SER A 50 -5.68 27.00 -7.87
CA SER A 50 -5.22 25.77 -8.51
C SER A 50 -3.71 25.75 -8.80
N GLY A 51 -3.04 24.70 -8.35
CA GLY A 51 -1.66 24.38 -8.71
C GLY A 51 -1.53 23.99 -10.18
N ILE A 52 -2.53 23.30 -10.74
CA ILE A 52 -2.58 22.93 -12.17
C ILE A 52 -2.65 24.19 -13.05
N ASP A 53 -3.53 25.15 -12.76
CA ASP A 53 -3.61 26.37 -13.57
C ASP A 53 -2.30 27.18 -13.57
N ARG A 54 -1.56 27.17 -12.46
CA ARG A 54 -0.22 27.81 -12.38
C ARG A 54 0.82 27.07 -13.19
N LEU A 55 0.79 25.75 -13.18
CA LEU A 55 1.66 24.91 -13.99
C LEU A 55 1.39 25.16 -15.47
N LEU A 56 0.12 25.22 -15.88
CA LEU A 56 -0.30 25.52 -17.26
C LEU A 56 0.11 26.93 -17.72
N LYS A 57 0.10 27.92 -16.82
CA LYS A 57 0.60 29.27 -17.15
C LYS A 57 2.09 29.29 -17.47
N LYS A 58 2.88 28.40 -16.86
CA LYS A 58 4.32 28.27 -17.14
C LYS A 58 4.58 27.38 -18.34
N ASN A 59 3.80 26.30 -18.48
CA ASN A 59 3.97 25.25 -19.47
C ASN A 59 2.64 25.04 -20.23
N PRO A 60 2.28 25.93 -21.18
CA PRO A 60 0.99 25.87 -21.87
C PRO A 60 0.74 24.57 -22.63
N ASP A 61 1.80 23.91 -23.09
CA ASP A 61 1.72 22.65 -23.86
C ASP A 61 1.14 21.50 -23.05
N LEU A 62 1.12 21.60 -21.72
CA LEU A 62 0.49 20.60 -20.85
C LEU A 62 -1.04 20.65 -20.89
N ALA A 63 -1.64 21.69 -21.47
CA ALA A 63 -3.09 21.87 -21.52
C ALA A 63 -3.82 20.71 -22.23
N GLN A 64 -3.17 20.06 -23.19
CA GLN A 64 -3.71 18.89 -23.89
C GLN A 64 -3.97 17.70 -22.95
N PHE A 65 -3.22 17.58 -21.86
CA PHE A 65 -3.37 16.50 -20.87
C PHE A 65 -4.44 16.79 -19.81
N ARG A 66 -5.10 17.96 -19.88
CA ARG A 66 -6.05 18.44 -18.86
C ARG A 66 -7.43 17.84 -19.04
N TYR A 67 -8.00 17.39 -17.93
CA TYR A 67 -9.42 17.07 -17.84
C TYR A 67 -9.94 17.33 -16.42
N THR A 68 -11.25 17.15 -16.21
CA THR A 68 -11.92 17.39 -14.93
C THR A 68 -12.85 16.23 -14.62
N VAL A 69 -12.94 15.86 -13.34
CA VAL A 69 -13.76 14.74 -12.85
C VAL A 69 -14.66 15.23 -11.73
N GLY A 70 -15.95 14.92 -11.78
CA GLY A 70 -16.87 15.19 -10.67
C GLY A 70 -16.55 14.36 -9.44
N THR A 71 -16.63 14.96 -8.26
CA THR A 71 -16.54 14.28 -6.96
C THR A 71 -17.89 14.33 -6.25
N SER A 72 -18.03 13.64 -5.12
CA SER A 72 -19.28 13.64 -4.33
C SER A 72 -19.64 15.04 -3.80
N THR A 73 -18.67 15.94 -3.72
CA THR A 73 -18.84 17.27 -3.13
C THR A 73 -18.52 18.42 -4.10
N ASP A 74 -17.81 18.19 -5.21
CA ASP A 74 -17.38 19.22 -6.16
C ASP A 74 -16.82 18.61 -7.48
N PHE A 75 -15.72 19.15 -8.02
CA PHE A 75 -14.91 18.56 -9.09
C PHE A 75 -13.40 18.65 -8.79
N GLU A 76 -12.63 17.75 -9.43
CA GLU A 76 -11.17 17.68 -9.34
C GLU A 76 -10.56 17.93 -10.72
N GLN A 77 -9.54 18.80 -10.78
CA GLN A 77 -8.77 19.01 -12.00
C GLN A 77 -7.60 18.05 -12.06
N ARG A 78 -7.32 17.55 -13.26
CA ARG A 78 -6.28 16.54 -13.47
C ARG A 78 -5.45 16.85 -14.72
N LEU A 79 -4.18 16.50 -14.67
CA LEU A 79 -3.28 16.39 -15.83
C LEU A 79 -2.73 14.96 -15.88
N SER A 80 -2.80 14.30 -17.03
CA SER A 80 -2.36 12.92 -17.17
C SER A 80 -2.00 12.56 -18.61
N ASN A 81 -0.93 11.79 -18.79
CA ASN A 81 -0.63 11.10 -20.06
C ASN A 81 -0.76 9.57 -19.94
N LEU A 82 -1.46 9.09 -18.91
CA LEU A 82 -1.75 7.67 -18.74
C LEU A 82 -2.60 7.18 -19.92
N SER A 83 -2.37 5.96 -20.38
CA SER A 83 -3.14 5.36 -21.48
C SER A 83 -4.59 5.02 -21.09
N ALA A 84 -5.45 4.75 -22.08
CA ALA A 84 -6.85 4.42 -21.87
C ALA A 84 -7.07 3.17 -20.98
N ARG A 85 -6.05 2.29 -20.84
CA ARG A 85 -6.04 1.15 -19.91
C ARG A 85 -6.15 1.55 -18.44
N TRP A 86 -5.87 2.81 -18.12
CA TRP A 86 -6.04 3.41 -16.80
C TRP A 86 -7.41 4.07 -16.74
N GLU A 87 -8.48 3.28 -16.76
CA GLU A 87 -9.86 3.75 -16.90
C GLU A 87 -10.17 4.96 -15.99
N GLY A 88 -10.64 6.05 -16.60
CA GLY A 88 -10.96 7.31 -15.91
C GLY A 88 -9.77 8.22 -15.59
N ALA A 89 -8.53 7.81 -15.88
CA ALA A 89 -7.33 8.59 -15.60
C ALA A 89 -6.86 9.47 -16.78
N ASN A 90 -7.39 9.29 -17.99
CA ASN A 90 -7.12 10.15 -19.15
C ASN A 90 -8.24 10.01 -20.22
N PRO A 91 -9.42 10.63 -20.02
CA PRO A 91 -10.54 10.52 -20.96
C PRO A 91 -10.23 11.12 -22.34
N ASN A 92 -9.21 11.97 -22.46
CA ASN A 92 -8.84 12.63 -23.70
C ASN A 92 -7.84 11.82 -24.54
N CYS A 93 -7.38 10.66 -24.05
CA CYS A 93 -6.48 9.73 -24.77
C CYS A 93 -5.15 10.35 -25.27
N PHE A 94 -4.69 11.46 -24.71
CA PHE A 94 -3.36 12.01 -25.01
C PHE A 94 -2.28 11.25 -24.23
N THR A 95 -1.55 10.36 -24.89
CA THR A 95 -0.63 9.41 -24.22
C THR A 95 0.85 9.60 -24.55
N ASN A 96 1.19 10.72 -25.19
CA ASN A 96 2.57 11.01 -25.59
C ASN A 96 3.49 10.90 -24.36
N PRO A 97 4.54 10.07 -24.42
CA PRO A 97 5.48 9.95 -23.31
C PRO A 97 6.23 11.26 -23.13
N LEU A 98 6.49 11.60 -21.87
CA LEU A 98 7.33 12.75 -21.55
C LEU A 98 8.81 12.36 -21.65
N GLY A 99 9.63 13.31 -22.08
CA GLY A 99 11.06 13.25 -21.88
C GLY A 99 11.44 13.55 -20.42
N MET A 100 12.67 13.20 -20.05
CA MET A 100 13.21 13.54 -18.72
C MET A 100 13.23 15.06 -18.45
N GLY A 101 13.46 15.86 -19.50
CA GLY A 101 13.42 17.33 -19.41
C GLY A 101 12.03 17.82 -18.99
N ASP A 102 10.98 17.31 -19.62
CA ASP A 102 9.59 17.68 -19.30
C ASP A 102 9.25 17.28 -17.86
N ALA A 103 9.67 16.09 -17.40
CA ALA A 103 9.43 15.65 -16.03
C ALA A 103 10.08 16.59 -14.99
N ILE A 104 11.32 17.02 -15.25
CA ILE A 104 12.03 18.00 -14.42
C ILE A 104 11.31 19.35 -14.43
N GLU A 105 10.91 19.83 -15.60
CA GLU A 105 10.21 21.11 -15.75
C GLU A 105 8.87 21.11 -15.02
N ILE A 106 8.08 20.04 -15.18
CA ILE A 106 6.81 19.86 -14.47
C ILE A 106 7.05 19.83 -12.97
N ALA A 107 7.94 18.98 -12.48
CA ALA A 107 8.20 18.82 -11.05
C ALA A 107 8.76 20.10 -10.41
N GLY A 108 9.60 20.85 -11.14
CA GLY A 108 10.12 22.16 -10.72
C GLY A 108 9.09 23.29 -10.81
N GLY A 109 8.11 23.15 -11.72
CA GLY A 109 6.99 24.08 -11.88
C GLY A 109 5.97 24.03 -10.75
N VAL A 110 5.85 22.87 -10.07
CA VAL A 110 4.92 22.66 -8.94
C VAL A 110 5.31 23.56 -7.75
N PRO A 111 4.49 24.55 -7.39
CA PRO A 111 4.82 25.47 -6.31
C PRO A 111 4.89 24.75 -4.95
N ARG A 112 5.88 25.10 -4.12
CA ARG A 112 6.00 24.53 -2.76
C ARG A 112 4.84 24.89 -1.82
N ARG A 113 4.14 26.00 -2.06
CA ARG A 113 3.11 26.58 -1.16
C ARG A 113 1.68 26.24 -1.53
N TYR A 114 1.41 25.69 -2.71
CA TYR A 114 0.05 25.35 -3.14
C TYR A 114 -0.11 23.83 -3.11
N SER A 115 -1.16 23.37 -2.43
CA SER A 115 -1.48 21.96 -2.30
C SER A 115 -1.99 21.44 -3.63
N LEU A 116 -1.27 20.51 -4.25
CA LEU A 116 -1.89 19.56 -5.18
C LEU A 116 -2.48 18.43 -4.33
N ASN A 117 -3.55 17.79 -4.75
CA ASN A 117 -3.99 16.56 -4.09
C ASN A 117 -2.90 15.48 -4.25
N ARG A 118 -2.40 15.32 -5.48
CA ARG A 118 -1.37 14.33 -5.82
C ARG A 118 -0.53 14.74 -7.02
N LEU A 119 0.75 14.38 -6.97
CA LEU A 119 1.71 14.41 -8.07
C LEU A 119 2.42 13.05 -8.15
N THR A 120 2.29 12.37 -9.29
CA THR A 120 2.92 11.07 -9.55
C THR A 120 3.67 11.10 -10.87
N PHE A 121 4.89 10.55 -10.87
CA PHE A 121 5.66 10.21 -12.07
C PHE A 121 6.01 8.73 -12.04
N ILE A 122 5.93 8.07 -13.20
CA ILE A 122 6.26 6.66 -13.38
C ILE A 122 7.25 6.57 -14.54
N PHE A 123 8.46 6.12 -14.25
CA PHE A 123 9.48 5.75 -15.23
C PHE A 123 9.20 4.30 -15.59
N ASP A 124 8.40 4.09 -16.63
CA ASP A 124 7.83 2.80 -16.99
C ASP A 124 8.77 1.98 -17.89
N ASN A 125 8.55 0.66 -17.93
CA ASN A 125 9.18 -0.28 -18.86
C ASN A 125 10.72 -0.26 -18.86
N ILE A 126 11.36 -0.13 -17.69
CA ILE A 126 12.82 -0.03 -17.55
C ILE A 126 13.46 -1.38 -17.90
N PRO A 127 14.24 -1.50 -19.01
CA PRO A 127 14.69 -2.81 -19.51
C PRO A 127 15.57 -3.58 -18.53
N MET A 128 16.46 -2.90 -17.80
CA MET A 128 17.35 -3.54 -16.83
C MET A 128 16.62 -4.10 -15.60
N LEU A 129 15.39 -3.64 -15.34
CA LEU A 129 14.55 -4.19 -14.27
C LEU A 129 13.68 -5.35 -14.76
N ARG A 130 13.86 -5.80 -16.02
CA ARG A 130 13.17 -6.95 -16.63
C ARG A 130 14.12 -8.13 -16.73
N ARG A 131 13.73 -9.26 -16.16
CA ARG A 131 14.50 -10.50 -16.29
C ARG A 131 14.03 -11.41 -17.42
N ASN A 132 12.80 -11.25 -17.91
CA ASN A 132 12.33 -11.91 -19.12
C ASN A 132 12.01 -10.90 -20.24
N PRO A 133 13.02 -10.34 -20.94
CA PRO A 133 12.81 -9.32 -21.97
C PRO A 133 12.16 -9.84 -23.26
N THR A 134 12.13 -11.16 -23.46
CA THR A 134 11.59 -11.85 -24.65
C THR A 134 10.19 -12.39 -24.47
N GLY A 135 9.70 -12.52 -23.22
CA GLY A 135 8.28 -12.75 -22.96
C GLY A 135 7.46 -11.68 -23.66
N SER A 136 6.31 -12.05 -24.24
CA SER A 136 5.48 -11.08 -24.95
C SER A 136 5.32 -9.83 -24.09
N LYS A 137 5.43 -8.65 -24.70
CA LYS A 137 5.00 -7.37 -24.09
C LYS A 137 3.46 -7.37 -23.92
N GLU A 138 2.86 -8.53 -23.66
CA GLU A 138 1.49 -8.59 -23.20
C GLU A 138 1.42 -7.71 -21.97
N GLU A 139 0.63 -6.65 -22.13
CA GLU A 139 0.48 -5.64 -21.11
C GLU A 139 0.05 -6.36 -19.84
N PRO A 140 0.77 -6.14 -18.72
CA PRO A 140 0.40 -6.77 -17.47
C PRO A 140 -1.05 -6.40 -17.17
N ILE A 141 -1.88 -7.43 -16.99
CA ILE A 141 -3.29 -7.24 -16.68
C ILE A 141 -3.34 -6.45 -15.39
N PRO A 142 -4.08 -5.32 -15.33
CA PRO A 142 -4.20 -4.57 -14.10
C PRO A 142 -4.70 -5.50 -13.00
N PHE A 143 -3.83 -5.75 -12.03
CA PHE A 143 -4.11 -6.64 -10.93
C PHE A 143 -4.75 -5.84 -9.80
N ILE A 144 -6.01 -6.12 -9.55
CA ILE A 144 -6.73 -5.63 -8.37
C ILE A 144 -6.30 -6.53 -7.22
N SER A 145 -5.24 -6.13 -6.52
CA SER A 145 -4.89 -6.72 -5.23
C SER A 145 -5.44 -5.83 -4.12
N LYS A 146 -6.21 -6.47 -3.24
CA LYS A 146 -6.65 -6.06 -1.90
C LYS A 146 -8.02 -5.39 -1.84
N GLY A 147 -8.89 -6.07 -1.11
CA GLY A 147 -10.32 -5.83 -1.03
C GLY A 147 -10.66 -4.39 -0.67
N ASP A 148 -11.55 -3.83 -1.49
CA ASP A 148 -12.64 -3.02 -0.99
C ASP A 148 -13.76 -3.08 -2.04
N GLY A 149 -14.89 -3.70 -1.69
CA GLY A 149 -16.04 -3.92 -2.58
C GLY A 149 -16.77 -2.66 -3.04
N CYS A 150 -16.24 -1.47 -2.78
CA CYS A 150 -16.94 -0.20 -2.98
C CYS A 150 -16.23 0.83 -3.88
N TYR A 151 -15.04 0.53 -4.41
CA TYR A 151 -14.39 1.41 -5.39
C TYR A 151 -13.73 0.62 -6.51
N THR A 152 -14.45 0.44 -7.61
CA THR A 152 -13.91 0.14 -8.96
C THR A 152 -13.12 1.33 -9.51
N ARG A 153 -12.17 1.86 -8.73
CA ARG A 153 -11.23 2.88 -9.19
C ARG A 153 -9.88 2.20 -9.35
N LEU A 154 -9.62 1.83 -10.60
CA LEU A 154 -8.34 1.34 -11.13
C LEU A 154 -7.13 2.22 -10.79
N PHE A 155 -7.34 3.37 -10.16
CA PHE A 155 -6.39 4.14 -9.39
C PHE A 155 -7.26 4.95 -8.41
N SER A 156 -7.30 4.62 -7.11
CA SER A 156 -7.77 5.59 -6.12
C SER A 156 -6.56 6.27 -5.50
N PRO A 157 -6.37 7.57 -5.75
CA PRO A 157 -5.36 8.35 -5.08
C PRO A 157 -5.46 8.51 -3.56
N SER A 158 -6.34 7.77 -2.91
CA SER A 158 -6.57 7.91 -1.48
C SER A 158 -5.79 6.90 -0.63
N VAL A 159 -5.13 5.89 -1.22
CA VAL A 159 -4.41 4.90 -0.41
C VAL A 159 -3.08 4.51 -1.04
N THR A 160 -1.99 4.77 -0.33
CA THR A 160 -0.66 4.25 -0.64
C THR A 160 -0.69 2.72 -0.67
N GLY A 161 -0.37 2.09 -1.81
CA GLY A 161 -0.05 0.65 -1.87
C GLY A 161 -1.17 -0.34 -2.23
N TRP A 162 -2.21 0.08 -2.95
CA TRP A 162 -3.38 -0.79 -3.26
C TRP A 162 -3.66 -0.98 -4.76
N SER A 163 -2.69 -0.67 -5.62
CA SER A 163 -2.70 -1.10 -7.02
C SER A 163 -1.26 -1.41 -7.42
N ASP A 164 -0.90 -2.68 -7.42
CA ASP A 164 0.41 -3.15 -7.88
C ASP A 164 0.39 -3.17 -9.39
N PHE A 165 0.81 -2.05 -10.00
CA PHE A 165 1.05 -1.96 -11.43
C PHE A 165 2.30 -2.80 -11.75
N PRO A 166 2.21 -3.95 -12.44
CA PRO A 166 3.33 -4.86 -12.57
C PRO A 166 4.12 -4.58 -13.85
N SER A 167 4.55 -3.34 -14.02
CA SER A 167 5.61 -3.04 -14.97
C SER A 167 6.88 -2.73 -14.21
N PRO A 168 8.04 -3.22 -14.68
CA PRO A 168 9.32 -2.85 -14.11
C PRO A 168 9.55 -1.34 -14.27
N CYS A 169 9.42 -0.63 -13.17
CA CYS A 169 9.31 0.83 -13.16
C CYS A 169 9.95 1.45 -11.92
N ILE A 170 10.16 2.76 -11.96
CA ILE A 170 10.38 3.59 -10.77
C ILE A 170 9.21 4.55 -10.65
N ARG A 171 8.61 4.65 -9.46
CA ARG A 171 7.52 5.59 -9.17
C ARG A 171 7.98 6.63 -8.16
N VAL A 172 7.65 7.88 -8.45
CA VAL A 172 7.80 9.02 -7.53
C VAL A 172 6.41 9.56 -7.28
N GLN A 173 6.01 9.62 -6.00
CA GLN A 173 4.71 10.13 -5.60
C GLN A 173 4.85 11.20 -4.52
N SER A 174 3.96 12.17 -4.59
CA SER A 174 3.86 13.26 -3.64
C SER A 174 2.39 13.57 -3.41
N ASP A 175 1.92 13.30 -2.20
CA ASP A 175 0.55 13.55 -1.79
C ASP A 175 0.53 14.71 -0.79
N TRP A 176 -0.51 15.56 -0.86
CA TRP A 176 -0.75 16.54 0.18
C TRP A 176 -1.94 16.10 1.02
N TRP A 177 -1.73 16.09 2.33
CA TRP A 177 -2.77 15.86 3.30
C TRP A 177 -2.85 17.02 4.29
N ILE A 178 -3.81 16.95 5.21
CA ILE A 178 -4.04 17.97 6.25
C ILE A 178 -2.77 18.25 7.07
N SER A 179 -1.92 17.24 7.26
CA SER A 179 -0.64 17.33 8.00
C SER A 179 0.54 17.82 7.17
N GLY A 180 0.35 18.08 5.87
CA GLY A 180 1.38 18.56 4.96
C GLY A 180 1.68 17.58 3.81
N ARG A 181 2.86 17.75 3.20
CA ARG A 181 3.30 17.01 2.03
C ARG A 181 4.00 15.71 2.43
N ASN A 182 3.57 14.60 1.87
CA ASN A 182 4.21 13.29 2.03
C ASN A 182 4.78 12.83 0.69
N ASN A 183 6.05 12.43 0.67
CA ASN A 183 6.73 11.95 -0.54
C ASN A 183 6.97 10.45 -0.42
N PHE A 184 6.95 9.77 -1.56
CA PHE A 184 7.20 8.33 -1.66
C PHE A 184 7.99 8.03 -2.93
N ILE A 185 8.90 7.07 -2.83
CA ILE A 185 9.57 6.48 -4.00
C ILE A 185 9.58 4.98 -3.81
N ASP A 186 9.23 4.29 -4.88
CA ASP A 186 9.39 2.86 -5.01
C ASP A 186 9.89 2.48 -6.40
N ALA A 187 10.47 1.28 -6.50
CA ALA A 187 10.79 0.65 -7.77
C ALA A 187 10.26 -0.78 -7.80
N ILE A 188 9.93 -1.26 -9.00
CA ILE A 188 9.45 -2.61 -9.24
C ILE A 188 10.44 -3.29 -10.18
N VAL A 189 10.91 -4.47 -9.78
CA VAL A 189 11.80 -5.33 -10.56
C VAL A 189 11.05 -6.62 -10.88
N GLU A 190 11.04 -7.05 -12.14
CA GLU A 190 10.50 -8.35 -12.52
C GLU A 190 11.53 -9.44 -12.21
N LEU A 191 11.11 -10.44 -11.44
CA LEU A 191 11.97 -11.56 -11.04
C LEU A 191 11.86 -12.74 -12.01
N GLY A 192 10.69 -12.94 -12.63
CA GLY A 192 10.42 -14.02 -13.59
C GLY A 192 9.03 -14.64 -13.42
N ASP A 193 8.70 -15.66 -14.20
CA ASP A 193 7.48 -16.47 -14.04
C ASP A 193 7.80 -17.76 -13.30
N LEU A 194 6.92 -18.18 -12.38
CA LEU A 194 7.07 -19.45 -11.68
C LEU A 194 6.87 -20.66 -12.57
N ALA A 195 6.19 -20.50 -13.70
CA ALA A 195 6.06 -21.56 -14.70
C ALA A 195 7.42 -22.00 -15.26
N ASP A 196 8.42 -21.11 -15.24
CA ASP A 196 9.78 -21.38 -15.72
C ASP A 196 10.71 -21.95 -14.62
N GLY A 197 10.18 -22.15 -13.40
CA GLY A 197 10.92 -22.56 -12.22
C GLY A 197 10.97 -21.48 -11.13
N ILE A 198 11.70 -21.74 -10.04
CA ILE A 198 11.85 -20.75 -8.96
C ILE A 198 12.87 -19.67 -9.40
N PRO A 199 12.46 -18.41 -9.62
CA PRO A 199 13.39 -17.37 -10.05
C PRO A 199 14.32 -16.97 -8.90
N GLN A 200 15.47 -16.41 -9.25
CA GLN A 200 16.39 -15.82 -8.28
C GLN A 200 15.68 -14.65 -7.57
N LEU A 201 15.48 -14.72 -6.25
CA LEU A 201 14.79 -13.66 -5.53
C LEU A 201 15.67 -12.44 -5.25
N GLU A 202 16.99 -12.60 -5.27
CA GLU A 202 17.95 -11.52 -5.03
C GLU A 202 18.17 -10.65 -6.27
N LEU A 203 18.38 -9.36 -6.05
CA LEU A 203 18.80 -8.43 -7.10
C LEU A 203 20.18 -8.82 -7.63
N ASN A 204 20.37 -8.77 -8.94
CA ASN A 204 21.70 -8.89 -9.52
C ASN A 204 22.53 -7.61 -9.26
N ASP A 205 23.84 -7.68 -9.46
CA ASP A 205 24.74 -6.56 -9.15
C ASP A 205 24.42 -5.28 -9.94
N GLY A 206 23.97 -5.43 -11.20
CA GLY A 206 23.57 -4.31 -12.07
C GLY A 206 22.32 -3.61 -11.55
N GLU A 207 21.26 -4.38 -11.28
CA GLU A 207 20.01 -3.92 -10.67
C GLU A 207 20.30 -3.22 -9.34
N ARG A 208 21.05 -3.88 -8.44
CA ARG A 208 21.38 -3.35 -7.11
C ARG A 208 22.19 -2.06 -7.21
N LYS A 209 23.19 -2.00 -8.08
CA LYS A 209 23.99 -0.78 -8.31
C LYS A 209 23.15 0.38 -8.82
N PHE A 210 22.29 0.15 -9.81
CA PHE A 210 21.40 1.18 -10.34
C PHE A 210 20.38 1.67 -9.33
N LEU A 211 19.69 0.75 -8.65
CA LEU A 211 18.68 1.09 -7.67
C LEU A 211 19.30 1.84 -6.49
N SER A 212 20.51 1.47 -6.06
CA SER A 212 21.24 2.16 -4.97
C SER A 212 21.74 3.54 -5.38
N ALA A 213 21.90 3.82 -6.68
CA ALA A 213 22.27 5.16 -7.17
C ALA A 213 21.12 6.17 -7.04
N ILE A 214 19.87 5.70 -6.91
CA ILE A 214 18.69 6.55 -6.74
C ILE A 214 18.53 7.01 -5.28
N GLY A 215 18.83 6.12 -4.33
CA GLY A 215 18.73 6.41 -2.90
C GLY A 215 18.98 5.19 -2.02
N GLU A 216 18.94 5.41 -0.70
CA GLU A 216 19.06 4.35 0.30
C GLU A 216 17.81 3.45 0.28
N ILE A 217 18.01 2.15 0.03
CA ILE A 217 16.93 1.16 0.07
C ILE A 217 16.54 0.95 1.54
N TYR A 218 15.29 1.30 1.88
CA TYR A 218 14.74 1.12 3.21
C TYR A 218 14.16 -0.29 3.41
N HIS A 219 13.48 -0.80 2.37
CA HIS A 219 12.76 -2.05 2.44
C HIS A 219 12.67 -2.70 1.06
N GLU A 220 12.72 -4.03 1.02
CA GLU A 220 12.50 -4.83 -0.18
C GLU A 220 11.39 -5.83 0.14
N ARG A 221 10.42 -5.97 -0.76
CA ARG A 221 9.30 -6.93 -0.65
C ARG A 221 9.15 -7.67 -1.96
N VAL A 222 9.02 -8.99 -1.92
CA VAL A 222 8.59 -9.77 -3.09
C VAL A 222 7.08 -9.78 -3.13
N PHE A 223 6.49 -9.74 -4.32
CA PHE A 223 5.06 -9.92 -4.51
C PHE A 223 4.80 -10.65 -5.82
N ALA A 224 3.61 -11.19 -5.97
CA ALA A 224 3.24 -11.96 -7.13
C ALA A 224 2.03 -11.34 -7.83
N VAL A 225 1.91 -11.65 -9.12
CA VAL A 225 0.83 -11.19 -9.99
C VAL A 225 0.40 -12.33 -10.92
N PRO A 226 -0.90 -12.44 -11.25
CA PRO A 226 -1.37 -13.40 -12.25
C PRO A 226 -0.66 -13.18 -13.60
N SER A 227 -0.31 -14.26 -14.28
CA SER A 227 0.36 -14.23 -15.57
C SER A 227 -0.61 -13.95 -16.73
N ASN A 228 -1.90 -14.26 -16.58
CA ASN A 228 -2.93 -14.12 -17.61
C ASN A 228 -4.34 -13.83 -17.01
N LYS A 229 -5.35 -13.64 -17.87
CA LYS A 229 -6.70 -13.21 -17.47
C LYS A 229 -7.48 -14.31 -16.79
N GLU A 230 -7.26 -15.55 -17.23
CA GLU A 230 -7.86 -16.74 -16.67
C GLU A 230 -7.40 -16.94 -15.22
N GLU A 231 -6.09 -16.90 -14.98
CA GLU A 231 -5.49 -16.95 -13.63
C GLU A 231 -5.97 -15.78 -12.77
N ALA A 232 -6.08 -14.57 -13.33
CA ALA A 232 -6.61 -13.42 -12.60
C ALA A 232 -8.08 -13.61 -12.19
N ALA A 233 -8.91 -14.20 -13.06
CA ALA A 233 -10.31 -14.49 -12.77
C ALA A 233 -10.45 -15.56 -11.68
N ASP A 234 -9.65 -16.63 -11.74
CA ASP A 234 -9.65 -17.70 -10.74
C ASP A 234 -9.22 -17.17 -9.36
N VAL A 235 -8.16 -16.36 -9.31
CA VAL A 235 -7.72 -15.67 -8.08
C VAL A 235 -8.82 -14.79 -7.53
N TYR A 236 -9.51 -14.02 -8.38
CA TYR A 236 -10.60 -13.15 -7.96
C TYR A 236 -11.77 -13.92 -7.34
N GLN A 237 -12.16 -15.07 -7.92
CA GLN A 237 -13.21 -15.91 -7.34
C GLN A 237 -12.82 -16.44 -5.95
N ASN A 238 -11.56 -16.88 -5.78
CA ASN A 238 -11.06 -17.33 -4.47
C ASN A 238 -11.03 -16.18 -3.45
N ILE A 239 -10.67 -14.96 -3.87
CA ILE A 239 -10.74 -13.77 -3.02
C ILE A 239 -12.18 -13.53 -2.56
N ILE A 240 -13.17 -13.57 -3.46
CA ILE A 240 -14.58 -13.42 -3.05
C ILE A 240 -14.98 -14.49 -2.02
N ALA A 241 -14.59 -15.75 -2.23
CA ALA A 241 -14.87 -16.82 -1.29
C ALA A 241 -14.23 -16.56 0.09
N GLY A 242 -12.99 -16.08 0.13
CA GLY A 242 -12.31 -15.70 1.37
C GLY A 242 -12.97 -14.51 2.07
N GLU A 243 -13.41 -13.50 1.32
CA GLU A 243 -14.15 -12.35 1.87
C GLU A 243 -15.48 -12.79 2.50
N LEU A 244 -16.19 -13.74 1.87
CA LEU A 244 -17.42 -14.30 2.44
C LEU A 244 -17.16 -15.03 3.77
N ILE A 245 -16.01 -15.72 3.89
CA ILE A 245 -15.60 -16.33 5.16
C ILE A 245 -15.39 -15.26 6.22
N VAL A 246 -14.67 -14.17 5.91
CA VAL A 246 -14.47 -13.05 6.84
C VAL A 246 -15.82 -12.46 7.26
N GLN A 247 -16.65 -12.08 6.29
CA GLN A 247 -17.95 -11.45 6.52
C GLN A 247 -18.89 -12.31 7.35
N SER A 248 -18.83 -13.64 7.22
CA SER A 248 -19.66 -14.56 8.02
C SER A 248 -19.43 -14.46 9.54
N CYS A 249 -18.32 -13.84 9.96
CA CYS A 249 -18.01 -13.61 11.37
C CYS A 249 -18.52 -12.24 11.88
N TYR A 250 -19.09 -11.39 11.04
CA TYR A 250 -19.58 -10.06 11.42
C TYR A 250 -21.08 -9.91 11.18
N ASP A 251 -21.75 -9.22 12.10
CA ASP A 251 -23.13 -8.75 11.97
C ASP A 251 -23.19 -7.29 12.38
N ASP A 252 -23.69 -6.44 11.48
CA ASP A 252 -23.72 -4.98 11.63
C ASP A 252 -22.38 -4.38 12.11
N GLY A 253 -21.27 -4.87 11.55
CA GLY A 253 -19.90 -4.46 11.90
C GLY A 253 -19.37 -5.00 13.23
N ASN A 254 -20.12 -5.86 13.93
CA ASN A 254 -19.72 -6.49 15.18
C ASN A 254 -19.33 -7.94 14.98
N LEU A 255 -18.25 -8.36 15.63
CA LEU A 255 -17.79 -9.74 15.63
C LEU A 255 -18.73 -10.61 16.51
N ILE A 256 -19.46 -11.55 15.90
CA ILE A 256 -20.64 -12.22 16.53
C ILE A 256 -20.32 -13.37 17.49
N CYS A 257 -19.06 -13.70 17.73
CA CYS A 257 -18.66 -14.89 18.50
C CYS A 257 -17.55 -14.63 19.52
N VAL A 258 -17.49 -13.41 20.05
CA VAL A 258 -16.48 -13.05 21.06
C VAL A 258 -17.12 -12.75 22.40
N ASP A 259 -16.77 -13.56 23.39
CA ASP A 259 -17.00 -13.23 24.78
C ASP A 259 -15.79 -12.43 25.30
N PHE A 260 -15.95 -11.10 25.38
CA PHE A 260 -14.88 -10.23 25.86
C PHE A 260 -14.64 -10.43 27.37
N PRO A 261 -13.45 -10.90 27.80
CA PRO A 261 -13.19 -11.24 29.20
C PRO A 261 -13.13 -10.02 30.14
N TYR A 262 -12.89 -8.83 29.60
CA TYR A 262 -12.78 -7.60 30.37
C TYR A 262 -13.84 -6.59 29.96
N GLN A 263 -14.51 -6.00 30.95
CA GLN A 263 -15.41 -4.88 30.72
C GLN A 263 -14.58 -3.60 30.50
N LEU A 264 -14.77 -2.96 29.35
CA LEU A 264 -14.20 -1.65 29.04
C LEU A 264 -15.24 -0.56 29.31
N LYS A 265 -14.79 0.62 29.71
CA LYS A 265 -15.65 1.80 29.86
C LYS A 265 -15.57 2.67 28.61
N PRO A 266 -16.68 3.23 28.11
CA PRO A 266 -16.63 4.21 27.03
C PRO A 266 -15.93 5.49 27.51
N LEU A 267 -15.22 6.15 26.59
CA LEU A 267 -14.56 7.43 26.84
C LEU A 267 -15.60 8.54 27.04
N THR A 268 -15.44 9.38 28.07
CA THR A 268 -16.29 10.55 28.33
C THR A 268 -15.52 11.85 28.09
N ILE A 269 -16.24 12.95 27.82
CA ILE A 269 -15.66 14.27 27.47
C ILE A 269 -14.77 14.84 28.59
N SER A 270 -14.90 14.35 29.84
CA SER A 270 -14.19 14.82 31.02
C SER A 270 -12.94 14.02 31.41
N ASP A 271 -12.57 13.01 30.62
CA ASP A 271 -11.45 12.13 30.97
C ASP A 271 -10.10 12.77 30.57
N ASP A 272 -9.21 12.95 31.55
CA ASP A 272 -7.85 13.48 31.36
C ASP A 272 -6.99 12.55 30.49
N ASP A 273 -6.09 13.14 29.69
CA ASP A 273 -5.14 12.43 28.82
C ASP A 273 -4.09 11.68 29.68
N PRO A 274 -4.14 10.34 29.77
CA PRO A 274 -3.09 9.60 30.46
C PRO A 274 -1.81 9.74 29.64
N GLY A 275 -0.75 10.27 30.25
CA GLY A 275 0.58 10.28 29.62
C GLY A 275 0.96 8.91 29.05
N LEU A 276 1.85 8.89 28.05
CA LEU A 276 2.28 7.73 27.26
C LEU A 276 2.32 6.38 28.04
N LEU A 277 1.26 5.58 27.92
CA LEU A 277 1.22 4.20 28.44
C LEU A 277 1.88 3.24 27.45
N SER A 278 2.58 2.24 27.98
CA SER A 278 3.22 1.22 27.15
C SER A 278 2.21 0.15 26.73
N VAL A 279 2.18 -0.17 25.44
CA VAL A 279 1.35 -1.26 24.88
C VAL A 279 2.19 -2.46 24.40
N LYS A 280 3.49 -2.26 24.19
CA LYS A 280 4.35 -3.23 23.51
C LYS A 280 4.51 -4.53 24.30
N LYS A 281 4.70 -4.43 25.62
CA LYS A 281 4.95 -5.56 26.49
C LYS A 281 3.71 -6.46 26.56
N GLU A 282 2.54 -5.84 26.61
CA GLU A 282 1.23 -6.45 26.71
C GLU A 282 0.91 -7.19 25.41
N ILE A 283 1.07 -6.52 24.25
CA ILE A 283 0.93 -7.13 22.92
C ILE A 283 1.86 -8.35 22.81
N THR A 284 3.14 -8.19 23.14
CA THR A 284 4.13 -9.27 23.02
C THR A 284 3.75 -10.46 23.91
N THR A 285 3.33 -10.21 25.16
CA THR A 285 2.92 -11.25 26.11
C THR A 285 1.72 -12.05 25.61
N HIS A 286 0.68 -11.37 25.12
CA HIS A 286 -0.54 -12.03 24.67
C HIS A 286 -0.34 -12.81 23.36
N PHE A 287 0.45 -12.31 22.41
CA PHE A 287 0.53 -12.91 21.08
C PHE A 287 1.70 -13.87 20.89
N LYS A 288 2.79 -13.76 21.70
CA LYS A 288 3.89 -14.74 21.65
C LYS A 288 3.43 -16.15 22.01
N LYS A 289 2.54 -16.30 23.00
CA LYS A 289 1.95 -17.60 23.36
C LYS A 289 1.05 -18.20 22.26
N ARG A 290 0.62 -17.40 21.29
CA ARG A 290 -0.17 -17.81 20.11
C ARG A 290 0.69 -18.06 18.87
N GLY A 291 2.02 -18.11 19.05
CA GLY A 291 2.98 -18.37 17.97
C GLY A 291 3.40 -17.15 17.16
N PHE A 292 2.99 -15.93 17.55
CA PHE A 292 3.41 -14.73 16.86
C PHE A 292 4.80 -14.25 17.29
N SER A 293 5.51 -13.65 16.35
CA SER A 293 6.78 -12.96 16.56
C SER A 293 6.64 -11.47 16.30
N TYR A 294 7.34 -10.66 17.09
CA TYR A 294 7.37 -9.21 16.88
C TYR A 294 8.19 -8.87 15.64
N ASN A 295 7.60 -8.07 14.74
CA ASN A 295 8.24 -7.70 13.48
C ASN A 295 8.68 -6.22 13.52
N THR A 296 9.99 -6.01 13.73
CA THR A 296 10.60 -4.68 13.77
C THR A 296 10.53 -3.94 12.44
N LYS A 297 10.49 -4.66 11.30
CA LYS A 297 10.42 -4.05 9.96
C LYS A 297 9.10 -3.31 9.73
N TYR A 298 8.01 -3.83 10.29
CA TYR A 298 6.66 -3.28 10.15
C TYR A 298 6.18 -2.48 11.37
N SER A 299 7.09 -2.14 12.30
CA SER A 299 6.76 -1.40 13.52
C SER A 299 7.45 -0.04 13.49
N ASN A 300 6.68 1.05 13.53
CA ASN A 300 7.18 2.42 13.56
C ASN A 300 6.22 3.31 14.37
N GLY A 301 6.77 4.25 15.16
CA GLY A 301 6.05 5.29 15.93
C GLY A 301 4.55 5.05 16.21
N GLY A 302 4.22 4.33 17.29
CA GLY A 302 2.83 4.06 17.69
C GLY A 302 2.15 2.89 16.96
N VAL A 303 2.83 2.28 15.98
CA VAL A 303 2.40 1.06 15.28
C VAL A 303 3.26 -0.12 15.70
N TYR A 304 2.61 -1.22 16.12
CA TYR A 304 3.26 -2.46 16.52
C TYR A 304 2.73 -3.61 15.66
N THR A 305 3.62 -4.36 15.03
CA THR A 305 3.23 -5.48 14.16
C THR A 305 3.73 -6.81 14.70
N MET A 306 2.82 -7.78 14.80
CA MET A 306 3.11 -9.18 15.14
C MET A 306 2.81 -10.06 13.92
N THR A 307 3.65 -11.07 13.65
CA THR A 307 3.48 -11.97 12.49
C THR A 307 3.61 -13.43 12.87
N ARG A 308 2.88 -14.31 12.18
CA ARG A 308 2.95 -15.78 12.30
C ARG A 308 2.74 -16.42 10.93
N MET A 309 3.36 -17.57 10.68
CA MET A 309 3.09 -18.38 9.48
C MET A 309 2.09 -19.50 9.81
N THR A 310 1.16 -19.78 8.90
CA THR A 310 0.24 -20.93 9.00
C THR A 310 0.90 -22.24 8.56
N LYS A 311 0.18 -23.37 8.69
CA LYS A 311 0.63 -24.69 8.22
C LYS A 311 0.85 -24.74 6.70
N ASN A 312 0.06 -23.97 5.94
CA ASN A 312 0.15 -23.90 4.49
C ASN A 312 1.06 -22.76 4.00
N HIS A 313 1.83 -22.12 4.88
CA HIS A 313 2.78 -21.04 4.58
C HIS A 313 2.14 -19.69 4.18
N HIS A 314 0.95 -19.39 4.69
CA HIS A 314 0.35 -18.06 4.62
C HIS A 314 0.83 -17.16 5.78
N LEU A 315 0.96 -15.86 5.51
CA LEU A 315 1.37 -14.88 6.51
C LEU A 315 0.13 -14.35 7.24
N VAL A 316 0.08 -14.57 8.56
CA VAL A 316 -0.87 -13.88 9.45
C VAL A 316 -0.16 -12.68 10.07
N LYS A 317 -0.71 -11.49 9.86
CA LYS A 317 -0.17 -10.23 10.36
C LYS A 317 -1.20 -9.54 11.25
N LEU A 318 -0.78 -9.11 12.43
CA LEU A 318 -1.60 -8.30 13.33
C LEU A 318 -0.92 -6.95 13.53
N THR A 319 -1.58 -5.88 13.12
CA THR A 319 -1.08 -4.51 13.23
C THR A 319 -1.91 -3.76 14.27
N PHE A 320 -1.24 -3.40 15.36
CA PHE A 320 -1.79 -2.61 16.45
C PHE A 320 -1.44 -1.15 16.21
N MET A 321 -2.45 -0.29 16.17
CA MET A 321 -2.27 1.15 16.05
C MET A 321 -2.81 1.82 17.31
N ARG A 322 -1.96 2.64 17.93
CA ARG A 322 -2.41 3.58 18.94
C ARG A 322 -3.12 4.75 18.26
N GLY A 323 -4.38 5.01 18.60
CA GLY A 323 -5.21 5.99 17.92
C GLY A 323 -4.79 7.44 18.17
N LYS A 324 -5.48 8.36 17.46
CA LYS A 324 -5.17 9.81 17.37
C LYS A 324 -5.23 10.56 18.72
N PHE A 325 -5.86 9.97 19.74
CA PHE A 325 -6.03 10.55 21.07
C PHE A 325 -5.27 9.80 22.16
N ASP A 326 -4.29 8.96 21.79
CA ASP A 326 -3.43 8.20 22.74
C ASP A 326 -4.16 7.24 23.70
N ALA A 327 -5.50 7.17 23.61
CA ALA A 327 -6.42 6.50 24.53
C ALA A 327 -7.04 5.20 24.00
N ASP A 328 -6.74 4.76 22.77
CA ASP A 328 -7.23 3.49 22.25
C ASP A 328 -6.17 2.72 21.44
N VAL A 329 -6.12 1.40 21.65
CA VAL A 329 -5.41 0.47 20.78
C VAL A 329 -6.42 -0.21 19.85
N SER A 330 -6.31 0.10 18.57
CA SER A 330 -6.99 -0.64 17.51
C SER A 330 -6.08 -1.76 17.01
N CYS A 331 -6.68 -2.86 16.54
CA CYS A 331 -5.94 -3.94 15.89
C CYS A 331 -6.67 -4.36 14.63
N ILE A 332 -5.94 -4.32 13.51
CA ILE A 332 -6.35 -4.88 12.23
C ILE A 332 -5.48 -6.12 12.02
N GLY A 333 -6.12 -7.26 11.79
CA GLY A 333 -5.45 -8.47 11.40
C GLY A 333 -5.60 -8.71 9.90
N SER A 334 -4.67 -9.47 9.35
CA SER A 334 -4.75 -9.96 7.99
C SER A 334 -4.17 -11.36 7.87
N ILE A 335 -4.70 -12.13 6.92
CA ILE A 335 -4.08 -13.33 6.40
C ILE A 335 -3.82 -13.10 4.91
N GLU A 336 -2.58 -13.31 4.48
CA GLU A 336 -2.15 -13.03 3.10
C GLU A 336 -1.26 -14.13 2.51
N GLY A 337 -1.50 -14.40 1.22
CA GLY A 337 -0.64 -15.16 0.32
C GLY A 337 -0.07 -14.26 -0.79
N PRO A 338 0.57 -14.80 -1.84
CA PRO A 338 1.23 -14.05 -2.90
C PRO A 338 0.29 -13.20 -3.74
N LEU A 339 -0.94 -13.69 -3.95
CA LEU A 339 -1.93 -13.11 -4.86
C LEU A 339 -3.18 -12.60 -4.13
N TRP A 340 -3.26 -12.73 -2.82
CA TRP A 340 -4.49 -12.49 -2.09
C TRP A 340 -4.20 -12.05 -0.66
N LYS A 341 -5.14 -11.30 -0.08
CA LYS A 341 -5.10 -10.81 1.29
C LYS A 341 -6.52 -10.61 1.76
N HIS A 342 -6.80 -11.08 2.96
CA HIS A 342 -8.06 -10.84 3.66
C HIS A 342 -7.78 -10.10 4.94
N ASP A 343 -8.38 -8.92 5.08
CA ASP A 343 -8.31 -8.10 6.27
C ASP A 343 -9.50 -8.40 7.17
N PHE A 344 -9.28 -8.33 8.48
CA PHE A 344 -10.31 -8.54 9.49
C PHE A 344 -10.03 -7.69 10.72
N ASP A 345 -11.08 -7.18 11.34
CA ASP A 345 -10.97 -6.37 12.54
C ASP A 345 -10.87 -7.23 13.81
N LEU A 346 -9.97 -6.84 14.71
CA LEU A 346 -9.89 -7.44 16.04
C LEU A 346 -10.37 -6.42 17.08
N PRO A 347 -11.69 -6.34 17.33
CA PRO A 347 -12.26 -5.42 18.32
C PRO A 347 -11.75 -5.72 19.73
N ALA A 348 -11.59 -4.67 20.54
CA ALA A 348 -11.45 -4.81 21.99
C ALA A 348 -12.81 -4.82 22.73
N ALA A 349 -13.89 -4.45 22.06
CA ALA A 349 -15.28 -4.58 22.49
C ALA A 349 -16.21 -4.24 21.31
N HIS A 350 -17.53 -4.42 21.51
CA HIS A 350 -18.57 -4.13 20.53
C HIS A 350 -18.51 -2.67 20.01
N ALA A 351 -18.92 -2.45 18.77
CA ALA A 351 -18.78 -1.18 18.06
C ALA A 351 -19.46 -0.01 18.79
N ASN A 352 -20.60 -0.26 19.45
CA ASN A 352 -21.34 0.74 20.24
C ASN A 352 -20.60 1.23 21.50
N MET A 353 -19.49 0.61 21.88
CA MET A 353 -18.71 0.99 23.06
C MET A 353 -17.43 1.78 22.71
N ARG A 354 -17.12 1.98 21.43
CA ARG A 354 -15.96 2.76 20.95
C ARG A 354 -16.25 4.27 20.96
N PRO A 355 -15.28 5.15 21.29
CA PRO A 355 -13.95 4.87 21.84
C PRO A 355 -13.99 4.56 23.34
N TYR A 356 -12.93 3.91 23.86
CA TYR A 356 -12.85 3.46 25.26
C TYR A 356 -11.94 4.34 26.10
N GLN A 357 -12.25 4.44 27.40
CA GLN A 357 -11.38 5.08 28.36
C GLN A 357 -10.16 4.20 28.65
N ILE A 358 -8.97 4.73 28.35
CA ILE A 358 -7.71 4.24 28.92
C ILE A 358 -7.25 5.33 29.88
N SER A 359 -7.00 4.97 31.14
CA SER A 359 -6.51 5.91 32.17
C SER A 359 -5.30 5.37 32.91
N ARG A 360 -5.14 4.03 32.90
CA ARG A 360 -4.11 3.28 33.63
C ARG A 360 -3.60 2.13 32.78
N GLN A 361 -2.41 1.62 33.13
CA GLN A 361 -1.82 0.45 32.47
C GLN A 361 -2.77 -0.77 32.46
N ARG A 362 -3.56 -0.96 33.52
CA ARG A 362 -4.55 -2.04 33.58
C ARG A 362 -5.60 -1.96 32.45
N ASP A 363 -5.96 -0.76 32.02
CA ASP A 363 -6.96 -0.58 30.95
C ASP A 363 -6.37 -1.01 29.59
N VAL A 364 -5.08 -0.73 29.37
CA VAL A 364 -4.32 -1.26 28.22
C VAL A 364 -4.28 -2.78 28.27
N ASP A 365 -3.95 -3.37 29.42
CA ASP A 365 -3.89 -4.83 29.59
C ASP A 365 -5.24 -5.48 29.27
N HIS A 366 -6.34 -4.90 29.74
CA HIS A 366 -7.70 -5.35 29.44
C HIS A 366 -8.03 -5.24 27.95
N GLN A 367 -7.68 -4.11 27.31
CA GLN A 367 -7.93 -3.90 25.88
C GLN A 367 -7.19 -4.93 25.03
N ILE A 368 -5.89 -5.12 25.27
CA ILE A 368 -5.08 -6.12 24.58
C ILE A 368 -5.60 -7.54 24.91
N GLY A 369 -6.05 -7.78 26.13
CA GLY A 369 -6.68 -9.03 26.54
C GLY A 369 -7.96 -9.35 25.77
N ASN A 370 -8.81 -8.35 25.54
CA ASN A 370 -10.02 -8.49 24.73
C ASN A 370 -9.71 -8.71 23.25
N ILE A 371 -8.74 -7.99 22.68
CA ILE A 371 -8.27 -8.20 21.29
C ILE A 371 -7.74 -9.63 21.15
N ALA A 372 -7.02 -10.12 22.16
CA ALA A 372 -6.51 -11.48 22.19
C ALA A 372 -7.61 -12.55 22.30
N ALA A 373 -8.76 -12.23 22.92
CA ALA A 373 -9.94 -13.10 22.94
C ALA A 373 -10.68 -13.06 21.59
N ALA A 374 -10.78 -11.89 20.96
CA ALA A 374 -11.32 -11.76 19.61
C ALA A 374 -10.52 -12.59 18.60
N TYR A 375 -9.19 -12.58 18.71
CA TYR A 375 -8.32 -13.42 17.89
C TYR A 375 -8.64 -14.92 18.08
N ASP A 376 -8.76 -15.39 19.33
CA ASP A 376 -9.05 -16.80 19.61
C ASP A 376 -10.39 -17.25 19.00
N ALA A 377 -11.39 -16.36 19.00
CA ALA A 377 -12.70 -16.64 18.41
C ALA A 377 -12.66 -16.76 16.88
N ILE A 378 -11.78 -16.01 16.21
CA ILE A 378 -11.69 -15.99 14.75
C ILE A 378 -10.61 -16.91 14.18
N GLU A 379 -9.70 -17.42 15.01
CA GLU A 379 -8.56 -18.23 14.54
C GLU A 379 -9.04 -19.40 13.69
N LYS A 380 -9.97 -20.20 14.20
CA LYS A 380 -10.52 -21.33 13.43
C LYS A 380 -11.42 -20.88 12.28
N ARG A 381 -12.22 -19.84 12.49
CA ARG A 381 -13.30 -19.44 11.56
C ARG A 381 -12.82 -18.63 10.37
N ILE A 382 -11.77 -17.84 10.55
CA ILE A 382 -11.18 -16.99 9.52
C ILE A 382 -9.82 -17.56 9.13
N ILE A 383 -8.86 -17.65 10.07
CA ILE A 383 -7.48 -17.99 9.73
C ILE A 383 -7.38 -19.41 9.18
N GLU A 384 -7.85 -20.42 9.91
CA GLU A 384 -7.76 -21.82 9.46
C GLU A 384 -8.65 -22.09 8.24
N ALA A 385 -9.85 -21.50 8.19
CA ALA A 385 -10.76 -21.67 7.05
C ALA A 385 -10.18 -21.09 5.75
N ILE A 386 -9.59 -19.89 5.81
CA ILE A 386 -8.90 -19.28 4.67
C ILE A 386 -7.62 -20.06 4.34
N ASP A 387 -6.86 -20.48 5.35
CA ASP A 387 -5.67 -21.30 5.16
C ASP A 387 -5.96 -22.60 4.39
N GLU A 388 -7.12 -23.23 4.67
CA GLU A 388 -7.60 -24.42 3.99
C GLU A 388 -8.18 -24.13 2.60
N LEU A 389 -8.86 -23.00 2.41
CA LEU A 389 -9.38 -22.56 1.12
C LEU A 389 -8.27 -22.45 0.07
N TYR A 390 -7.15 -21.81 0.44
CA TYR A 390 -6.04 -21.57 -0.50
C TYR A 390 -5.06 -22.74 -0.59
N GLY A 391 -4.98 -23.59 0.44
CA GLY A 391 -4.12 -24.77 0.43
C GLY A 391 -2.61 -24.43 0.50
N PRO A 392 -1.71 -25.40 0.30
CA PRO A 392 -0.27 -25.22 0.48
C PRO A 392 0.36 -24.24 -0.51
N GLU A 393 1.14 -23.28 -0.01
CA GLU A 393 1.87 -22.32 -0.82
C GLU A 393 3.41 -22.45 -0.71
N PRO A 394 4.19 -21.87 -1.64
CA PRO A 394 5.64 -21.98 -1.65
C PRO A 394 6.32 -21.41 -0.39
N THR A 395 7.27 -22.15 0.17
CA THR A 395 7.93 -21.78 1.44
C THR A 395 8.74 -20.47 1.39
N TRP A 396 9.11 -19.98 0.20
CA TRP A 396 9.81 -18.70 0.03
C TRP A 396 8.93 -17.46 0.27
N LEU A 397 7.61 -17.63 0.48
CA LEU A 397 6.71 -16.59 1.02
C LEU A 397 7.15 -16.00 2.36
N THR A 398 8.09 -16.66 3.05
CA THR A 398 8.74 -16.15 4.26
C THR A 398 9.56 -14.86 4.06
N TYR A 399 9.72 -14.39 2.81
CA TYR A 399 10.42 -13.14 2.45
C TYR A 399 9.48 -11.96 2.08
N LEU A 400 8.18 -12.04 2.39
CA LEU A 400 7.22 -10.93 2.21
C LEU A 400 7.47 -9.70 3.10
#